data_AF-A0A3D2XLS0-F1
#
_entry.id   AF-A0A3D2XLS0-F1
#
_cell.length_a   1.000
_cell.length_b   1.000
_cell.length_c   1.000
_cell.angle_alpha   90.00
_cell.angle_beta   90.00
_cell.angle_gamma   90.00
#
_symmetry.space_group_name_H-M   'P 1'
#
loop_
_entity.id
_entity.type
_entity.pdbx_description
1 polymer ?
#
loop_
_entity_poly.entity_id
_entity_poly.type
_entity_poly.pdbx_seq_one_letter_code
_entity_poly.pdbx_strand_id
1 'polypeptide(L)'
;MAYGKGELASLWGARPLEDNWRWSNKSIVDNSKDKNAPQNEAAFNEAPLTSAFFINQLPSTPKATDSISKVRNFAYYQLGLIYKNKFKDYQRSQDKLEALLKQSPEERLILPAKYNLYKLYTLQERPELANQIKQSIISDYPSSQYAQILLNPSAVLEGDSQSPKARYKNLFEAFEAAKYQQVVDGCNLEIVRFEGDDIVPKFELLKASALGRLEGLSAYTARLNYIALNHPNSPEGKEAQDLLENFLKTLENESFQTATSGNNFKTIFQFSNKETESIEALKTALKAAILEEEVFNLSLSEDVYDLNTTFVVIHGLKSMSGALGFAELLEIETAEITDKPFFAISSTNYKTLQIHKNLEKYLKEIKN
;
A
#
# COMPACT_ATOMS: atom_id res chain seq x y z
N MET A 1 -36.77 -53.43 2.60
CA MET A 1 -35.95 -52.24 2.90
C MET A 1 -36.87 -51.04 3.15
N ALA A 2 -37.28 -50.80 4.40
CA ALA A 2 -38.13 -49.67 4.76
C ALA A 2 -37.84 -49.14 6.18
N TYR A 3 -36.65 -49.45 6.71
CA TYR A 3 -36.30 -49.13 8.10
C TYR A 3 -36.23 -47.62 8.35
N GLY A 4 -35.62 -46.85 7.44
CA GLY A 4 -35.48 -45.39 7.61
C GLY A 4 -36.81 -44.61 7.61
N LYS A 5 -37.84 -45.09 6.90
CA LYS A 5 -39.17 -44.44 6.91
C LYS A 5 -39.88 -44.66 8.25
N GLY A 6 -39.78 -45.87 8.79
CA GLY A 6 -40.35 -46.20 10.10
C GLY A 6 -39.66 -45.46 11.24
N GLU A 7 -38.33 -45.38 11.19
CA GLU A 7 -37.52 -44.69 12.19
C GLU A 7 -37.75 -43.17 12.19
N LEU A 8 -37.87 -42.55 11.01
CA LEU A 8 -38.20 -41.13 10.87
C LEU A 8 -39.59 -40.81 11.42
N ALA A 9 -40.60 -41.64 11.14
CA ALA A 9 -41.94 -41.48 11.69
C ALA A 9 -41.97 -41.69 13.21
N SER A 10 -41.14 -42.59 13.76
CA SER A 10 -41.04 -42.81 15.21
C SER A 10 -40.39 -41.64 15.95
N LEU A 11 -39.34 -41.04 15.38
CA LEU A 11 -38.61 -39.94 16.00
C LEU A 11 -39.32 -38.59 15.86
N TRP A 12 -39.99 -38.35 14.73
CA TRP A 12 -40.49 -37.01 14.39
C TRP A 12 -42.00 -36.95 14.15
N GLY A 13 -42.70 -38.08 14.08
CA GLY A 13 -44.12 -38.14 13.73
C GLY A 13 -44.38 -37.95 12.22
N ALA A 14 -45.65 -37.85 11.83
CA ALA A 14 -46.03 -37.54 10.45
C ALA A 14 -45.76 -36.05 10.17
N ARG A 15 -44.70 -35.77 9.40
CA ARG A 15 -44.29 -34.40 9.05
C ARG A 15 -44.69 -34.06 7.61
N PRO A 16 -45.23 -32.85 7.37
CA PRO A 16 -45.50 -32.36 6.02
C PRO A 16 -44.18 -32.12 5.26
N LEU A 17 -44.24 -32.20 3.93
CA LEU A 17 -43.11 -31.92 3.05
C LEU A 17 -42.98 -30.40 2.87
N GLU A 18 -42.27 -29.75 3.79
CA GLU A 18 -42.01 -28.30 3.76
C GLU A 18 -40.61 -27.95 4.29
N ASP A 19 -40.12 -26.77 3.95
CA ASP A 19 -38.84 -26.28 4.47
C ASP A 19 -38.92 -25.99 5.97
N ASN A 20 -37.80 -26.24 6.66
CA ASN A 20 -37.70 -26.15 8.12
C ASN A 20 -38.68 -27.07 8.88
N TRP A 21 -39.07 -28.21 8.29
CA TRP A 21 -39.98 -29.20 8.91
C TRP A 21 -39.53 -29.75 10.28
N ARG A 22 -38.26 -29.52 10.65
CA ARG A 22 -37.67 -29.91 11.94
C ARG A 22 -38.00 -28.95 13.10
N TRP A 23 -38.55 -27.77 12.85
CA TRP A 23 -38.87 -26.79 13.90
C TRP A 23 -40.30 -27.00 14.42
N SER A 24 -40.43 -27.32 15.71
CA SER A 24 -41.72 -27.66 16.34
C SER A 24 -42.58 -26.45 16.70
N ASN A 25 -42.04 -25.23 16.69
CA ASN A 25 -42.76 -23.98 16.92
C ASN A 25 -42.30 -22.93 15.91
N LYS A 26 -43.11 -22.68 14.88
CA LYS A 26 -42.98 -21.49 14.00
C LYS A 26 -43.92 -20.40 14.54
N SER A 27 -43.66 -19.89 15.74
CA SER A 27 -44.21 -18.59 16.15
C SER A 27 -43.37 -17.52 15.45
N ILE A 28 -43.83 -17.14 14.26
CA ILE A 28 -43.36 -15.97 13.52
C ILE A 28 -43.58 -14.77 14.44
N VAL A 29 -42.49 -14.14 14.89
CA VAL A 29 -42.54 -12.77 15.38
C VAL A 29 -42.84 -11.91 14.16
N ASP A 30 -44.11 -11.54 14.01
CA ASP A 30 -44.54 -10.53 13.04
C ASP A 30 -43.98 -9.17 13.47
N ASN A 31 -42.79 -8.83 12.99
CA ASN A 31 -42.28 -7.47 13.00
C ASN A 31 -42.77 -6.76 11.73
N SER A 32 -44.06 -6.46 11.69
CA SER A 32 -44.72 -5.66 10.65
C SER A 32 -44.44 -4.15 10.79
N LYS A 33 -43.16 -3.76 10.95
CA LYS A 33 -42.71 -2.37 10.91
C LYS A 33 -41.32 -2.22 10.28
N ASP A 34 -41.17 -2.65 9.03
CA ASP A 34 -40.17 -2.06 8.15
C ASP A 34 -40.62 -2.16 6.68
N LYS A 35 -41.44 -1.19 6.24
CA LYS A 35 -41.91 -1.09 4.85
C LYS A 35 -41.00 -0.20 4.01
N ASN A 36 -39.69 -0.44 4.04
CA ASN A 36 -38.75 0.25 3.13
C ASN A 36 -37.52 -0.59 2.73
N ALA A 37 -37.64 -1.92 2.76
CA ALA A 37 -36.77 -2.76 1.93
C ALA A 37 -37.44 -2.91 0.56
N PRO A 38 -36.77 -2.59 -0.57
CA PRO A 38 -37.30 -3.00 -1.86
C PRO A 38 -37.34 -4.54 -1.87
N GLN A 39 -38.56 -5.09 -1.83
CA GLN A 39 -38.83 -6.45 -2.28
C GLN A 39 -38.47 -6.51 -3.76
N ASN A 40 -37.18 -6.71 -4.05
CA ASN A 40 -36.81 -7.51 -5.21
C ASN A 40 -37.21 -8.94 -4.88
N GLU A 41 -38.51 -9.23 -4.96
CA GLU A 41 -38.95 -10.55 -5.38
C GLU A 41 -38.52 -10.68 -6.85
N ALA A 42 -37.23 -10.90 -7.05
CA ALA A 42 -36.78 -11.60 -8.23
C ALA A 42 -37.55 -12.90 -8.19
N ALA A 43 -38.53 -13.06 -9.08
CA ALA A 43 -39.17 -14.32 -9.34
C ALA A 43 -38.05 -15.35 -9.48
N PHE A 44 -37.87 -16.17 -8.45
CA PHE A 44 -37.04 -17.35 -8.54
C PHE A 44 -37.81 -18.24 -9.50
N ASN A 45 -37.56 -18.06 -10.80
CA ASN A 45 -37.94 -19.04 -11.78
C ASN A 45 -37.42 -20.37 -11.22
N GLU A 46 -38.33 -21.30 -10.96
CA GLU A 46 -38.05 -22.69 -10.58
C GLU A 46 -37.36 -23.37 -11.78
N ALA A 47 -36.20 -22.86 -12.19
CA ALA A 47 -35.26 -23.63 -12.97
C ALA A 47 -34.96 -24.86 -12.11
N PRO A 48 -35.20 -26.08 -12.61
CA PRO A 48 -35.03 -27.27 -11.81
C PRO A 48 -33.57 -27.28 -11.33
N LEU A 49 -33.40 -27.27 -10.00
CA LEU A 49 -32.11 -27.28 -9.28
C LEU A 49 -31.38 -28.60 -9.53
N THR A 50 -31.02 -28.81 -10.79
CA THR A 50 -30.36 -29.98 -11.33
C THR A 50 -28.86 -29.76 -11.30
N SER A 51 -28.09 -30.85 -11.35
CA SER A 51 -26.63 -30.77 -11.48
C SER A 51 -26.22 -29.88 -12.66
N ALA A 52 -26.92 -29.98 -13.79
CA ALA A 52 -26.66 -29.17 -14.98
C ALA A 52 -26.89 -27.66 -14.72
N PHE A 53 -27.91 -27.29 -13.95
CA PHE A 53 -28.17 -25.89 -13.59
C PHE A 53 -27.00 -25.29 -12.81
N PHE A 54 -26.49 -25.98 -11.79
CA PHE A 54 -25.35 -25.50 -11.01
C PHE A 54 -24.03 -25.50 -11.80
N ILE A 55 -23.80 -26.50 -12.66
CA ILE A 55 -22.61 -26.56 -13.52
C ILE A 55 -22.58 -25.36 -14.47
N ASN A 56 -23.72 -24.97 -15.03
CA ASN A 56 -23.82 -23.82 -15.93
C ASN A 56 -23.62 -22.47 -15.22
N GLN A 57 -23.75 -22.42 -13.89
CA GLN A 57 -23.43 -21.23 -13.09
C GLN A 57 -21.94 -21.12 -12.75
N LEU A 58 -21.15 -22.18 -12.95
CA LEU A 58 -19.72 -22.11 -12.69
C LEU A 58 -19.06 -21.13 -13.66
N PRO A 59 -18.23 -20.20 -13.15
CA PRO A 59 -17.51 -19.27 -14.01
C PRO A 59 -16.58 -20.05 -14.94
N SER A 60 -16.91 -20.08 -16.23
CA SER A 60 -16.18 -20.80 -17.26
C SER A 60 -15.37 -19.87 -18.17
N THR A 61 -15.53 -18.55 -18.04
CA THR A 61 -14.75 -17.60 -18.83
C THR A 61 -13.31 -17.53 -18.33
N PRO A 62 -12.31 -17.42 -19.24
CA PRO A 62 -10.90 -17.26 -18.86
C PRO A 62 -10.70 -16.11 -17.85
N LYS A 63 -11.34 -14.95 -18.08
CA LYS A 63 -11.25 -13.80 -17.17
C LYS A 63 -11.75 -14.10 -15.75
N ALA A 64 -12.86 -14.82 -15.62
CA ALA A 64 -13.42 -15.16 -14.30
C ALA A 64 -12.57 -16.22 -13.59
N THR A 65 -12.09 -17.23 -14.32
CA THR A 65 -11.22 -18.28 -13.77
C THR A 65 -9.83 -17.76 -13.38
N ASP A 66 -9.26 -16.84 -14.15
CA ASP A 66 -8.02 -16.13 -13.81
C ASP A 66 -8.17 -15.30 -12.54
N SER A 67 -9.29 -14.56 -12.42
CA SER A 67 -9.60 -13.78 -11.22
C SER A 67 -9.67 -14.66 -9.97
N ILE A 68 -10.37 -15.80 -10.05
CA ILE A 68 -10.45 -16.77 -8.95
C ILE A 68 -9.07 -17.35 -8.61
N SER A 69 -8.27 -17.69 -9.62
CA SER A 69 -6.92 -18.23 -9.42
C SER A 69 -6.02 -17.23 -8.70
N LYS A 70 -6.08 -15.94 -9.07
CA LYS A 70 -5.34 -14.88 -8.37
C LYS A 70 -5.75 -14.75 -6.91
N VAL A 71 -7.06 -14.70 -6.64
CA VAL A 71 -7.60 -14.61 -5.27
C VAL A 71 -7.19 -15.83 -4.44
N ARG A 72 -7.31 -17.04 -4.99
CA ARG A 72 -6.90 -18.29 -4.34
C ARG A 72 -5.40 -18.29 -4.02
N ASN A 73 -4.57 -17.96 -5.00
CA ASN A 73 -3.11 -17.95 -4.85
C ASN A 73 -2.68 -16.93 -3.78
N PHE A 74 -3.28 -15.74 -3.78
CA PHE A 74 -3.03 -14.75 -2.73
C PHE A 74 -3.48 -15.25 -1.34
N ALA A 75 -4.66 -15.89 -1.24
CA ALA A 75 -5.13 -16.46 0.02
C ALA A 75 -4.22 -17.60 0.54
N TYR A 76 -3.68 -18.44 -0.34
CA TYR A 76 -2.73 -19.50 0.04
C TYR A 76 -1.43 -18.92 0.57
N TYR A 77 -0.92 -17.87 -0.06
CA TYR A 77 0.24 -17.13 0.45
C TYR A 77 -0.03 -16.59 1.86
N GLN A 78 -1.15 -15.89 2.06
CA GLN A 78 -1.50 -15.34 3.37
C GLN A 78 -1.69 -16.42 4.45
N LEU A 79 -2.38 -17.52 4.13
CA LEU A 79 -2.53 -18.64 5.06
C LEU A 79 -1.17 -19.25 5.43
N GLY A 80 -0.27 -19.39 4.46
CA GLY A 80 1.12 -19.80 4.70
C GLY A 80 1.78 -18.94 5.77
N LEU A 81 1.76 -17.62 5.61
CA LEU A 81 2.34 -16.68 6.57
C LEU A 81 1.66 -16.74 7.94
N ILE A 82 0.33 -16.79 7.98
CA ILE A 82 -0.44 -16.83 9.23
C ILE A 82 -0.12 -18.11 10.02
N TYR A 83 -0.10 -19.27 9.36
CA TYR A 83 0.25 -20.51 10.03
C TYR A 83 1.68 -20.49 10.58
N LYS A 84 2.64 -19.94 9.83
CA LYS A 84 4.04 -19.81 10.29
C LYS A 84 4.16 -18.86 11.48
N ASN A 85 3.69 -17.64 11.34
CA ASN A 85 4.00 -16.53 12.25
C ASN A 85 3.09 -16.55 13.49
N LYS A 86 1.78 -16.73 13.28
CA LYS A 86 0.79 -16.63 14.37
C LYS A 86 0.61 -17.94 15.11
N PHE A 87 0.42 -19.03 14.37
CA PHE A 87 0.09 -20.33 14.96
C PHE A 87 1.29 -21.24 15.19
N LYS A 88 2.44 -20.93 14.58
CA LYS A 88 3.63 -21.79 14.56
C LYS A 88 3.31 -23.21 14.05
N ASP A 89 2.27 -23.33 13.22
CA ASP A 89 1.88 -24.58 12.55
C ASP A 89 2.67 -24.68 11.24
N TYR A 90 3.93 -25.10 11.37
CA TYR A 90 4.88 -25.12 10.26
C TYR A 90 4.46 -26.07 9.15
N GLN A 91 3.78 -27.18 9.48
CA GLN A 91 3.32 -28.14 8.48
C GLN A 91 2.22 -27.54 7.61
N ARG A 92 1.17 -26.95 8.21
CA ARG A 92 0.12 -26.31 7.40
C ARG A 92 0.64 -25.11 6.62
N SER A 93 1.60 -24.38 7.18
CA SER A 93 2.26 -23.29 6.47
C SER A 93 2.96 -23.80 5.20
N GLN A 94 3.76 -24.86 5.34
CA GLN A 94 4.47 -25.52 4.25
C GLN A 94 3.48 -26.00 3.18
N ASP A 95 2.43 -26.72 3.57
CA ASP A 95 1.42 -27.27 2.64
C ASP A 95 0.79 -26.16 1.79
N LYS A 96 0.50 -24.99 2.38
CA LYS A 96 -0.10 -23.85 1.64
C LYS A 96 0.89 -23.19 0.70
N LEU A 97 2.13 -22.98 1.12
CA LEU A 97 3.15 -22.34 0.29
C LEU A 97 3.62 -23.26 -0.85
N GLU A 98 3.75 -24.57 -0.62
CA GLU A 98 4.05 -25.51 -1.69
C GLU A 98 2.90 -25.62 -2.69
N ALA A 99 1.65 -25.67 -2.20
CA ALA A 99 0.49 -25.69 -3.07
C ALA A 99 0.38 -24.41 -3.92
N LEU A 100 0.71 -23.26 -3.34
CA LEU A 100 0.79 -21.99 -4.06
C LEU A 100 1.79 -22.06 -5.23
N LEU A 101 3.02 -22.54 -4.98
CA LEU A 101 4.05 -22.60 -6.01
C LEU A 101 3.71 -23.60 -7.14
N LYS A 102 2.84 -24.58 -6.89
CA LYS A 102 2.34 -25.52 -7.90
C LYS A 102 1.17 -24.98 -8.73
N GLN A 103 0.64 -23.79 -8.40
CA GLN A 103 -0.59 -23.23 -8.98
C GLN A 103 -0.34 -22.01 -9.90
N SER A 104 0.84 -21.94 -10.53
CA SER A 104 1.27 -20.83 -11.41
C SER A 104 0.95 -19.45 -10.83
N PRO A 105 1.49 -19.12 -9.64
CA PRO A 105 1.16 -17.88 -8.97
C PRO A 105 1.73 -16.67 -9.72
N GLU A 106 1.17 -15.49 -9.43
CA GLU A 106 1.72 -14.23 -9.92
C GLU A 106 3.19 -14.10 -9.50
N GLU A 107 4.05 -13.59 -10.38
CA GLU A 107 5.51 -13.51 -10.17
C GLU A 107 5.87 -12.87 -8.82
N ARG A 108 5.13 -11.83 -8.43
CA ARG A 108 5.25 -11.13 -7.15
C ARG A 108 5.11 -12.02 -5.90
N LEU A 109 4.49 -13.20 -6.01
CA LEU A 109 4.28 -14.14 -4.90
C LEU A 109 5.32 -15.26 -4.86
N ILE A 110 6.03 -15.53 -5.97
CA ILE A 110 6.93 -16.68 -6.09
C ILE A 110 8.12 -16.54 -5.14
N LEU A 111 8.89 -15.47 -5.29
CA LEU A 111 10.11 -15.26 -4.52
C LEU A 111 9.83 -15.14 -3.00
N PRO A 112 8.85 -14.34 -2.54
CA PRO A 112 8.49 -14.32 -1.12
C PRO A 112 8.04 -15.68 -0.58
N ALA A 113 7.26 -16.46 -1.35
CA ALA A 113 6.84 -17.80 -0.95
C ALA A 113 8.03 -18.78 -0.85
N LYS A 114 8.97 -18.74 -1.81
CA LYS A 114 10.21 -19.52 -1.76
C LYS A 114 11.02 -19.18 -0.51
N TYR A 115 11.23 -17.90 -0.20
CA TYR A 115 11.98 -17.50 1.00
C TYR A 115 11.30 -17.99 2.29
N ASN A 116 9.97 -17.93 2.34
CA ASN A 116 9.20 -18.47 3.46
C ASN A 116 9.36 -19.99 3.61
N LEU A 117 9.35 -20.75 2.51
CA LEU A 117 9.62 -22.19 2.53
C LEU A 117 11.03 -22.50 3.02
N TYR A 118 12.05 -21.74 2.60
CA TYR A 118 13.40 -21.87 3.14
C TYR A 118 13.42 -21.74 4.68
N LYS A 119 12.74 -20.72 5.22
CA LYS A 119 12.64 -20.52 6.68
C LYS A 119 11.92 -21.67 7.36
N LEU A 120 10.82 -22.16 6.79
CA LEU A 120 10.07 -23.31 7.33
C LEU A 120 10.92 -24.57 7.36
N TYR A 121 11.59 -24.90 6.25
CA TYR A 121 12.48 -26.06 6.20
C TYR A 121 13.64 -25.94 7.19
N THR A 122 14.14 -24.73 7.44
CA THR A 122 15.14 -24.49 8.50
C THR A 122 14.55 -24.76 9.89
N LEU A 123 13.35 -24.24 10.19
CA LEU A 123 12.66 -24.44 11.48
C LEU A 123 12.26 -25.91 11.73
N GLN A 124 11.99 -26.65 10.66
CA GLN A 124 11.66 -28.08 10.72
C GLN A 124 12.90 -28.98 10.68
N GLU A 125 14.11 -28.42 10.73
CA GLU A 125 15.38 -29.15 10.69
C GLU A 125 15.55 -30.02 9.43
N ARG A 126 15.13 -29.49 8.26
CA ARG A 126 15.26 -30.12 6.94
C ARG A 126 16.30 -29.40 6.07
N PRO A 127 17.61 -29.58 6.37
CA PRO A 127 18.67 -28.79 5.74
C PRO A 127 18.77 -28.99 4.23
N GLU A 128 18.50 -30.18 3.71
CA GLU A 128 18.54 -30.48 2.27
C GLU A 128 17.52 -29.63 1.48
N LEU A 129 16.27 -29.62 1.93
CA LEU A 129 15.20 -28.84 1.29
C LEU A 129 15.44 -27.33 1.46
N ALA A 130 15.92 -26.92 2.64
CA ALA A 130 16.29 -25.52 2.87
C ALA A 130 17.40 -25.09 1.89
N ASN A 131 18.46 -25.87 1.75
CA ASN A 131 19.57 -25.57 0.83
C ASN A 131 19.12 -25.55 -0.63
N GLN A 132 18.25 -26.48 -1.05
CA GLN A 132 17.69 -26.50 -2.39
C GLN A 132 16.93 -25.20 -2.71
N ILE A 133 16.03 -24.77 -1.82
CA ILE A 133 15.27 -23.52 -2.00
C ILE A 133 16.20 -22.30 -1.95
N LYS A 134 17.16 -22.28 -1.01
CA LYS A 134 18.17 -21.23 -0.91
C LYS A 134 18.93 -21.04 -2.22
N GLN A 135 19.42 -22.14 -2.79
CA GLN A 135 20.16 -22.10 -4.06
C GLN A 135 19.26 -21.64 -5.22
N SER A 136 18.01 -22.11 -5.28
CA SER A 136 17.05 -21.61 -6.28
C SER A 136 16.81 -20.10 -6.14
N ILE A 137 16.68 -19.56 -4.92
CA ILE A 137 16.51 -18.11 -4.74
C ILE A 137 17.75 -17.34 -5.22
N ILE A 138 18.94 -17.80 -4.86
CA ILE A 138 20.20 -17.14 -5.23
C ILE A 138 20.42 -17.20 -6.75
N SER A 139 20.11 -18.32 -7.39
CA SER A 139 20.28 -18.52 -8.82
C SER A 139 19.23 -17.77 -9.66
N ASP A 140 17.96 -17.88 -9.27
CA ASP A 140 16.84 -17.34 -10.06
C ASP A 140 16.65 -15.83 -9.82
N TYR A 141 17.04 -15.34 -8.63
CA TYR A 141 16.82 -13.95 -8.21
C TYR A 141 18.07 -13.32 -7.57
N PRO A 142 19.24 -13.33 -8.24
CA PRO A 142 20.53 -12.96 -7.64
C PRO A 142 20.59 -11.50 -7.15
N SER A 143 19.87 -10.59 -7.82
CA SER A 143 19.80 -9.18 -7.44
C SER A 143 18.81 -8.90 -6.32
N SER A 144 17.96 -9.86 -5.95
CA SER A 144 16.92 -9.66 -4.96
C SER A 144 17.49 -9.53 -3.55
N GLN A 145 16.78 -8.76 -2.72
CA GLN A 145 17.15 -8.61 -1.32
C GLN A 145 17.18 -9.96 -0.58
N TYR A 146 16.25 -10.86 -0.90
CA TYR A 146 16.26 -12.22 -0.33
C TYR A 146 17.54 -12.98 -0.68
N ALA A 147 18.01 -12.92 -1.93
CA ALA A 147 19.27 -13.56 -2.32
C ALA A 147 20.47 -12.95 -1.59
N GLN A 148 20.52 -11.62 -1.47
CA GLN A 148 21.58 -10.92 -0.73
C GLN A 148 21.61 -11.35 0.75
N ILE A 149 20.44 -11.42 1.40
CA ILE A 149 20.29 -11.90 2.79
C ILE A 149 20.75 -13.36 2.93
N LEU A 150 20.46 -14.21 1.95
CA LEU A 150 20.83 -15.63 1.99
C LEU A 150 22.32 -15.88 1.71
N LEU A 151 22.95 -15.04 0.89
CA LEU A 151 24.38 -15.08 0.57
C LEU A 151 25.22 -14.65 1.78
N ASN A 152 24.85 -13.54 2.41
CA ASN A 152 25.55 -13.01 3.57
C ASN A 152 24.57 -12.80 4.75
N PRO A 153 24.12 -13.88 5.41
CA PRO A 153 23.23 -13.78 6.57
C PRO A 153 23.86 -12.94 7.69
N SER A 154 25.19 -13.02 7.81
CA SER A 154 25.96 -12.25 8.74
C SER A 154 25.99 -10.77 8.35
N ALA A 155 26.12 -10.33 7.09
CA ALA A 155 26.06 -8.90 6.76
C ALA A 155 24.72 -8.22 7.09
N VAL A 156 23.65 -9.01 7.20
CA VAL A 156 22.37 -8.54 7.75
C VAL A 156 22.50 -8.45 9.27
N LEU A 157 22.97 -9.50 9.96
CA LEU A 157 23.09 -9.59 11.42
C LEU A 157 24.31 -8.87 12.05
N GLU A 158 25.33 -8.53 11.28
CA GLU A 158 26.63 -7.97 11.64
C GLU A 158 26.59 -6.50 11.30
N GLY A 159 26.47 -5.71 12.35
CA GLY A 159 26.13 -4.31 12.26
C GLY A 159 25.01 -4.01 13.24
N ASP A 160 25.43 -3.83 14.49
CA ASP A 160 24.75 -3.03 15.49
C ASP A 160 23.80 -3.76 16.46
N SER A 161 24.11 -3.64 17.75
CA SER A 161 23.34 -4.06 18.93
C SER A 161 21.97 -3.38 19.07
N GLN A 162 21.48 -2.77 17.99
CA GLN A 162 20.29 -1.94 17.96
C GLN A 162 19.05 -2.83 18.02
N SER A 163 18.24 -2.63 19.06
CA SER A 163 16.91 -3.23 19.18
C SER A 163 16.02 -2.88 17.98
N PRO A 164 14.99 -3.67 17.67
CA PRO A 164 14.05 -3.36 16.59
C PRO A 164 13.45 -1.94 16.71
N LYS A 165 13.18 -1.49 17.95
CA LYS A 165 12.67 -0.14 18.24
C LYS A 165 13.67 0.96 17.87
N ALA A 166 14.96 0.73 18.12
CA ALA A 166 16.00 1.70 17.77
C ALA A 166 16.16 1.83 16.25
N ARG A 167 16.09 0.71 15.52
CA ARG A 167 16.08 0.69 14.05
C ARG A 167 14.87 1.43 13.47
N TYR A 168 13.68 1.17 14.03
CA TYR A 168 12.47 1.93 13.66
C TYR A 168 12.66 3.42 13.90
N LYS A 169 13.18 3.81 15.08
CA LYS A 169 13.45 5.21 15.41
C LYS A 169 14.38 5.88 14.39
N ASN A 170 15.48 5.24 14.01
CA ASN A 170 16.41 5.79 13.03
C ASN A 170 15.77 5.98 11.64
N LEU A 171 14.92 5.03 11.21
CA LEU A 171 14.17 5.18 9.96
C LEU A 171 13.09 6.25 10.06
N PHE A 172 12.47 6.41 11.23
CA PHE A 172 11.51 7.47 11.47
C PHE A 172 12.18 8.86 11.44
N GLU A 173 13.36 9.02 12.04
CA GLU A 173 14.15 10.25 11.95
C GLU A 173 14.57 10.54 10.50
N ALA A 174 14.92 9.51 9.72
CA ALA A 174 15.18 9.66 8.29
C ALA A 174 13.93 10.09 7.50
N PHE A 175 12.74 9.61 7.89
CA PHE A 175 11.46 10.03 7.33
C PHE A 175 11.16 11.50 7.64
N GLU A 176 11.38 11.93 8.88
CA GLU A 176 11.24 13.34 9.28
C GLU A 176 12.21 14.25 8.53
N ALA A 177 13.42 13.75 8.25
CA ALA A 177 14.42 14.42 7.42
C ALA A 177 14.16 14.29 5.90
N ALA A 178 12.96 13.87 5.48
CA ALA A 178 12.55 13.68 4.08
C ALA A 178 13.42 12.72 3.24
N LYS A 179 14.21 11.84 3.88
CA LYS A 179 15.05 10.83 3.21
C LYS A 179 14.22 9.60 2.80
N TYR A 180 13.13 9.81 2.08
CA TYR A 180 12.10 8.79 1.87
C TYR A 180 12.62 7.52 1.19
N GLN A 181 13.53 7.64 0.21
CA GLN A 181 14.08 6.46 -0.45
C GLN A 181 14.90 5.59 0.53
N GLN A 182 15.71 6.22 1.36
CA GLN A 182 16.44 5.53 2.43
C GLN A 182 15.48 4.83 3.40
N VAL A 183 14.35 5.45 3.73
CA VAL A 183 13.32 4.86 4.59
C VAL A 183 12.71 3.62 3.94
N VAL A 184 12.36 3.69 2.65
CA VAL A 184 11.81 2.56 1.90
C VAL A 184 12.79 1.39 1.89
N ASP A 185 14.04 1.64 1.56
CA ASP A 185 15.09 0.61 1.49
C ASP A 185 15.41 0.02 2.86
N GLY A 186 15.51 0.88 3.88
CA GLY A 186 15.69 0.46 5.27
C GLY A 186 14.53 -0.39 5.77
N CYS A 187 13.29 0.04 5.57
CA CYS A 187 12.12 -0.74 5.97
C CYS A 187 12.06 -2.08 5.22
N ASN A 188 12.39 -2.13 3.92
CA ASN A 188 12.47 -3.40 3.19
C ASN A 188 13.41 -4.41 3.85
N LEU A 189 14.57 -3.94 4.33
CA LEU A 189 15.51 -4.78 5.06
C LEU A 189 14.93 -5.22 6.42
N GLU A 190 14.40 -4.28 7.20
CA GLU A 190 13.95 -4.56 8.57
C GLU A 190 12.68 -5.44 8.61
N ILE A 191 11.78 -5.32 7.63
CA ILE A 191 10.60 -6.19 7.47
C ILE A 191 11.02 -7.66 7.28
N VAL A 192 12.06 -7.90 6.47
CA VAL A 192 12.57 -9.26 6.25
C VAL A 192 13.35 -9.76 7.46
N ARG A 193 14.09 -8.87 8.13
CA ARG A 193 14.86 -9.21 9.33
C ARG A 193 13.97 -9.65 10.49
N PHE A 194 12.94 -8.86 10.78
CA PHE A 194 12.03 -9.08 11.90
C PHE A 194 10.77 -9.83 11.49
N GLU A 195 10.81 -10.58 10.39
CA GLU A 195 9.64 -11.24 9.83
C GLU A 195 8.90 -12.09 10.89
N GLY A 196 7.63 -11.75 11.13
CA GLY A 196 6.79 -12.40 12.13
C GLY A 196 6.78 -11.74 13.50
N ASP A 197 7.67 -10.79 13.77
CA ASP A 197 7.69 -10.00 15.00
C ASP A 197 6.62 -8.90 14.98
N ASP A 198 6.14 -8.53 16.17
CA ASP A 198 5.09 -7.50 16.36
C ASP A 198 5.47 -6.11 15.85
N ILE A 199 6.75 -5.85 15.56
CA ILE A 199 7.21 -4.56 15.03
C ILE A 199 7.06 -4.44 13.51
N VAL A 200 6.92 -5.54 12.78
CA VAL A 200 6.83 -5.52 11.31
C VAL A 200 5.73 -4.60 10.79
N PRO A 201 4.50 -4.61 11.34
CA PRO A 201 3.45 -3.70 10.88
C PRO A 201 3.84 -2.22 10.97
N LYS A 202 4.68 -1.83 11.94
CA LYS A 202 5.21 -0.46 12.06
C LYS A 202 6.13 -0.10 10.92
N PHE A 203 7.06 -0.98 10.58
CA PHE A 203 7.96 -0.76 9.44
C PHE A 203 7.17 -0.71 8.11
N GLU A 204 6.16 -1.55 7.94
CA GLU A 204 5.29 -1.52 6.75
C GLU A 204 4.52 -0.20 6.65
N LEU A 205 3.96 0.30 7.76
CA LEU A 205 3.25 1.57 7.77
C LEU A 205 4.19 2.76 7.47
N LEU A 206 5.37 2.81 8.11
CA LEU A 206 6.37 3.85 7.83
C LEU A 206 6.81 3.84 6.36
N LYS A 207 7.01 2.64 5.81
CA LYS A 207 7.32 2.45 4.38
C LYS A 207 6.17 2.90 3.48
N ALA A 208 4.91 2.61 3.84
CA ALA A 208 3.75 3.08 3.10
C ALA A 208 3.72 4.60 3.06
N SER A 209 3.95 5.27 4.20
CA SER A 209 4.02 6.73 4.27
C SER A 209 5.15 7.30 3.41
N ALA A 210 6.35 6.70 3.43
CA ALA A 210 7.48 7.12 2.61
C ALA A 210 7.20 6.95 1.10
N LEU A 211 6.62 5.82 0.70
CA LEU A 211 6.18 5.60 -0.69
C LEU A 211 5.08 6.58 -1.10
N GLY A 212 4.13 6.89 -0.21
CA GLY A 212 3.12 7.91 -0.47
C GLY A 212 3.72 9.30 -0.73
N ARG A 213 4.83 9.63 -0.05
CA ARG A 213 5.57 10.87 -0.29
C ARG A 213 6.32 10.89 -1.62
N LEU A 214 6.80 9.73 -2.10
CA LEU A 214 7.58 9.63 -3.35
C LEU A 214 6.71 9.40 -4.59
N GLU A 215 5.68 8.57 -4.47
CA GLU A 215 4.90 8.03 -5.60
C GLU A 215 3.43 8.47 -5.56
N GLY A 216 3.01 9.14 -4.49
CA GLY A 216 1.67 9.74 -4.37
C GLY A 216 0.59 8.82 -3.79
N LEU A 217 -0.64 9.32 -3.86
CA LEU A 217 -1.83 8.74 -3.21
C LEU A 217 -2.13 7.31 -3.66
N SER A 218 -1.93 7.00 -4.94
CA SER A 218 -2.19 5.66 -5.49
C SER A 218 -1.29 4.60 -4.83
N ALA A 219 0.01 4.86 -4.76
CA ALA A 219 0.98 3.98 -4.10
C ALA A 219 0.69 3.84 -2.60
N TYR A 220 0.34 4.95 -1.93
CA TYR A 220 -0.03 4.94 -0.52
C TYR A 220 -1.28 4.08 -0.27
N THR A 221 -2.33 4.28 -1.06
CA THR A 221 -3.59 3.50 -0.99
C THR A 221 -3.31 2.01 -1.16
N ALA A 222 -2.49 1.63 -2.15
CA ALA A 222 -2.16 0.23 -2.40
C ALA A 222 -1.44 -0.41 -1.20
N ARG A 223 -0.54 0.36 -0.56
CA ARG A 223 0.21 -0.09 0.62
C ARG A 223 -0.64 -0.17 1.87
N LEU A 224 -1.52 0.80 2.13
CA LEU A 224 -2.45 0.73 3.25
C LEU A 224 -3.40 -0.47 3.12
N ASN A 225 -3.92 -0.75 1.92
CA ASN A 225 -4.71 -1.95 1.67
C ASN A 225 -3.93 -3.23 2.01
N TYR A 226 -2.66 -3.30 1.59
CA TYR A 226 -1.79 -4.42 1.95
C TYR A 226 -1.66 -4.58 3.47
N ILE A 227 -1.44 -3.49 4.21
CA ILE A 227 -1.25 -3.54 5.68
C ILE A 227 -2.55 -3.96 6.38
N ALA A 228 -3.68 -3.38 6.01
CA ALA A 228 -5.00 -3.73 6.57
C ALA A 228 -5.33 -5.21 6.35
N LEU A 229 -4.97 -5.77 5.18
CA LEU A 229 -5.21 -7.18 4.86
C LEU A 229 -4.24 -8.16 5.53
N ASN A 230 -2.96 -7.79 5.66
CA ASN A 230 -1.94 -8.70 6.19
C ASN A 230 -1.75 -8.60 7.71
N HIS A 231 -2.11 -7.47 8.30
CA HIS A 231 -1.95 -7.20 9.74
C HIS A 231 -3.24 -6.72 10.43
N PRO A 232 -4.44 -7.27 10.15
CA PRO A 232 -5.73 -6.71 10.57
C PRO A 232 -5.92 -6.57 12.09
N ASN A 233 -5.17 -7.36 12.88
CA ASN A 233 -5.25 -7.33 14.34
C ASN A 233 -4.22 -6.40 15.00
N SER A 234 -3.23 -5.92 14.24
CA SER A 234 -2.24 -4.97 14.74
C SER A 234 -2.83 -3.56 14.86
N PRO A 235 -2.31 -2.70 15.75
CA PRO A 235 -2.65 -1.28 15.76
C PRO A 235 -2.50 -0.63 14.38
N GLU A 236 -1.42 -0.93 13.67
CA GLU A 236 -1.08 -0.34 12.37
C GLU A 236 -2.02 -0.83 11.27
N GLY A 237 -2.51 -2.06 11.35
CA GLY A 237 -3.54 -2.59 10.45
C GLY A 237 -4.89 -1.91 10.65
N LYS A 238 -5.27 -1.64 11.90
CA LYS A 238 -6.49 -0.87 12.22
C LYS A 238 -6.38 0.58 11.77
N GLU A 239 -5.21 1.18 11.98
CA GLU A 239 -4.89 2.53 11.50
C GLU A 239 -4.94 2.59 9.97
N ALA A 240 -4.36 1.62 9.27
CA ALA A 240 -4.42 1.55 7.81
C ALA A 240 -5.87 1.44 7.31
N GLN A 241 -6.71 0.64 7.98
CA GLN A 241 -8.13 0.54 7.65
C GLN A 241 -8.87 1.87 7.86
N ASP A 242 -8.65 2.53 9.00
CA ASP A 242 -9.26 3.83 9.29
C ASP A 242 -8.87 4.90 8.27
N LEU A 243 -7.58 4.97 7.91
CA LEU A 243 -7.08 5.87 6.87
C LEU A 243 -7.77 5.63 5.52
N LEU A 244 -7.94 4.37 5.11
CA LEU A 244 -8.62 4.01 3.87
C LEU A 244 -10.10 4.41 3.88
N GLU A 245 -10.80 4.18 4.98
CA GLU A 245 -12.25 4.38 5.07
C GLU A 245 -12.64 5.85 5.24
N ASN A 246 -11.86 6.60 6.01
CA ASN A 246 -12.21 7.93 6.50
C ASN A 246 -11.34 9.05 5.94
N PHE A 247 -10.05 8.82 5.70
CA PHE A 247 -9.12 9.89 5.31
C PHE A 247 -8.92 9.99 3.79
N LEU A 248 -8.61 8.89 3.10
CA LEU A 248 -8.20 8.96 1.69
C LEU A 248 -9.30 9.50 0.77
N LYS A 249 -10.57 9.27 1.08
CA LYS A 249 -11.72 9.83 0.33
C LYS A 249 -11.67 11.36 0.25
N THR A 250 -11.11 12.02 1.26
CA THR A 250 -10.95 13.49 1.28
C THR A 250 -9.84 13.99 0.35
N LEU A 251 -9.00 13.08 -0.15
CA LEU A 251 -7.82 13.39 -0.96
C LEU A 251 -7.98 12.95 -2.42
N GLU A 252 -9.12 12.39 -2.84
CA GLU A 252 -9.27 11.86 -4.21
C GLU A 252 -9.37 12.94 -5.30
N ASN A 253 -9.66 14.18 -4.93
CA ASN A 253 -9.84 15.25 -5.89
C ASN A 253 -8.50 15.73 -6.46
N GLU A 254 -8.22 15.31 -7.70
CA GLU A 254 -7.00 15.67 -8.43
C GLU A 254 -7.16 16.91 -9.34
N SER A 255 -8.24 17.67 -9.20
CA SER A 255 -8.48 18.86 -10.02
C SER A 255 -7.69 20.06 -9.52
N PHE A 256 -7.16 20.85 -10.46
CA PHE A 256 -6.51 22.12 -10.16
C PHE A 256 -7.50 23.27 -10.25
N GLN A 257 -7.33 24.25 -9.36
CA GLN A 257 -8.17 25.44 -9.29
C GLN A 257 -7.46 26.63 -9.93
N THR A 258 -8.19 27.41 -10.74
CA THR A 258 -7.67 28.66 -11.32
C THR A 258 -7.83 29.80 -10.31
N ALA A 259 -6.85 29.95 -9.42
CA ALA A 259 -6.79 31.07 -8.47
C ALA A 259 -5.80 32.13 -8.98
N THR A 260 -6.21 33.40 -9.02
CA THR A 260 -5.39 34.51 -9.54
C THR A 260 -4.91 35.49 -8.46
N SER A 261 -5.57 35.55 -7.30
CA SER A 261 -5.22 36.46 -6.19
C SER A 261 -5.54 35.88 -4.80
N GLY A 262 -4.80 36.31 -3.77
CA GLY A 262 -4.91 35.83 -2.38
C GLY A 262 -3.55 35.57 -1.72
N ASN A 263 -3.48 35.33 -0.41
CA ASN A 263 -2.20 35.35 0.33
C ASN A 263 -1.34 34.07 0.29
N ASN A 264 -1.63 33.11 -0.59
CA ASN A 264 -1.10 31.74 -0.48
C ASN A 264 -0.51 31.20 -1.79
N PHE A 265 0.31 31.97 -2.49
CA PHE A 265 1.03 31.51 -3.69
C PHE A 265 2.48 31.12 -3.38
N LYS A 266 3.03 30.32 -4.28
CA LYS A 266 4.37 29.76 -4.21
C LYS A 266 5.07 29.88 -5.55
N THR A 267 6.38 30.06 -5.51
CA THR A 267 7.27 29.89 -6.67
C THR A 267 8.05 28.60 -6.47
N ILE A 268 8.04 27.73 -7.48
CA ILE A 268 8.66 26.41 -7.44
C ILE A 268 9.79 26.38 -8.46
N PHE A 269 11.00 26.08 -8.01
CA PHE A 269 12.13 25.75 -8.88
C PHE A 269 12.33 24.24 -8.89
N GLN A 270 12.41 23.65 -10.07
CA GLN A 270 12.55 22.22 -10.25
C GLN A 270 14.01 21.81 -10.46
N PHE A 271 14.47 20.81 -9.71
CA PHE A 271 15.79 20.23 -9.83
C PHE A 271 15.71 18.71 -9.95
N SER A 272 16.70 18.12 -10.62
CA SER A 272 16.99 16.71 -10.42
C SER A 272 17.59 16.48 -9.03
N ASN A 273 17.22 15.38 -8.37
CA ASN A 273 17.73 14.99 -7.04
C ASN A 273 19.26 14.85 -6.97
N LYS A 274 19.94 14.76 -8.13
CA LYS A 274 21.41 14.67 -8.21
C LYS A 274 22.10 16.04 -8.17
N GLU A 275 21.37 17.13 -8.35
CA GLU A 275 21.91 18.50 -8.48
C GLU A 275 22.07 19.17 -7.12
N THR A 276 22.66 18.47 -6.15
CA THR A 276 22.73 18.92 -4.74
C THR A 276 23.46 20.26 -4.59
N GLU A 277 24.53 20.48 -5.35
CA GLU A 277 25.29 21.73 -5.32
C GLU A 277 24.46 22.90 -5.86
N SER A 278 23.73 22.70 -6.97
CA SER A 278 22.86 23.73 -7.55
C SER A 278 21.66 24.05 -6.65
N ILE A 279 21.09 23.04 -5.99
CA ILE A 279 20.02 23.22 -5.00
C ILE A 279 20.51 24.10 -3.83
N GLU A 280 21.68 23.80 -3.25
CA GLU A 280 22.23 24.58 -2.14
C GLU A 280 22.64 26.01 -2.56
N ALA A 281 23.19 26.17 -3.77
CA ALA A 281 23.52 27.48 -4.32
C ALA A 281 22.26 28.36 -4.46
N LEU A 282 21.19 27.84 -5.08
CA LEU A 282 19.92 28.57 -5.20
C LEU A 282 19.33 28.87 -3.82
N LYS A 283 19.29 27.89 -2.91
CA LYS A 283 18.74 28.11 -1.57
C LYS A 283 19.48 29.21 -0.82
N THR A 284 20.81 29.31 -0.99
CA THR A 284 21.62 30.35 -0.37
C THR A 284 21.30 31.73 -0.96
N ALA A 285 21.23 31.83 -2.28
CA ALA A 285 20.84 33.07 -2.98
C ALA A 285 19.42 33.53 -2.59
N LEU A 286 18.45 32.62 -2.59
CA LEU A 286 17.07 32.91 -2.20
C LEU A 286 16.94 33.32 -0.74
N LYS A 287 17.70 32.70 0.18
CA LYS A 287 17.71 33.11 1.59
C LYS A 287 18.20 34.55 1.75
N ALA A 288 19.22 34.96 1.01
CA ALA A 288 19.70 36.34 1.03
C ALA A 288 18.64 37.31 0.51
N ALA A 289 18.05 37.02 -0.65
CA ALA A 289 16.98 37.84 -1.23
C ALA A 289 15.74 37.96 -0.33
N ILE A 290 15.34 36.86 0.33
CA ILE A 290 14.19 36.86 1.26
C ILE A 290 14.46 37.71 2.51
N LEU A 291 15.72 37.78 2.99
CA LEU A 291 16.07 38.60 4.16
C LEU A 291 16.03 40.10 3.87
N GLU A 292 16.30 40.51 2.63
CA GLU A 292 16.22 41.91 2.21
C GLU A 292 14.76 42.38 2.00
N GLU A 293 13.85 41.45 1.74
CA GLU A 293 12.44 41.72 1.50
C GLU A 293 11.62 41.68 2.81
N GLU A 294 11.72 42.74 3.63
CA GLU A 294 11.06 42.82 4.95
C GLU A 294 9.51 42.94 4.88
N VAL A 295 8.96 43.24 3.70
CA VAL A 295 7.51 43.49 3.53
C VAL A 295 6.70 42.20 3.40
N PHE A 296 7.31 41.12 2.90
CA PHE A 296 6.66 39.83 2.73
C PHE A 296 7.25 38.82 3.71
N ASN A 297 6.40 38.14 4.48
CA ASN A 297 6.79 37.04 5.36
C ASN A 297 7.10 35.77 4.54
N LEU A 298 8.04 35.87 3.61
CA LEU A 298 8.42 34.76 2.74
C LEU A 298 9.19 33.72 3.54
N SER A 299 9.02 32.46 3.14
CA SER A 299 9.82 31.37 3.66
C SER A 299 10.28 30.46 2.52
N LEU A 300 11.32 29.67 2.81
CA LEU A 300 11.94 28.78 1.85
C LEU A 300 11.88 27.34 2.37
N SER A 301 11.53 26.39 1.52
CA SER A 301 11.67 24.97 1.81
C SER A 301 12.31 24.20 0.66
N GLU A 302 12.83 23.02 0.99
CA GLU A 302 13.26 22.01 0.05
C GLU A 302 12.32 20.82 0.21
N ASP A 303 11.59 20.51 -0.84
CA ASP A 303 10.54 19.51 -0.83
C ASP A 303 10.87 18.41 -1.85
N VAL A 304 11.10 17.18 -1.38
CA VAL A 304 11.26 16.02 -2.27
C VAL A 304 9.93 15.76 -2.98
N TYR A 305 9.92 15.90 -4.30
CA TYR A 305 8.71 15.68 -5.11
C TYR A 305 8.55 14.21 -5.48
N ASP A 306 9.59 13.58 -6.02
CA ASP A 306 9.59 12.16 -6.36
C ASP A 306 11.03 11.60 -6.31
N LEU A 307 11.23 10.38 -6.82
CA LEU A 307 12.54 9.70 -6.86
C LEU A 307 13.63 10.48 -7.61
N ASN A 308 13.25 11.35 -8.53
CA ASN A 308 14.15 12.05 -9.43
C ASN A 308 14.11 13.57 -9.29
N THR A 309 13.07 14.11 -8.64
CA THR A 309 12.76 15.53 -8.64
C THR A 309 12.67 16.09 -7.23
N THR A 310 13.34 17.22 -7.01
CA THR A 310 13.28 18.03 -5.79
C THR A 310 12.83 19.43 -6.16
N PHE A 311 12.01 20.01 -5.29
CA PHE A 311 11.54 21.39 -5.42
C PHE A 311 12.22 22.27 -4.40
N VAL A 312 12.72 23.42 -4.86
CA VAL A 312 13.04 24.54 -3.98
C VAL A 312 11.85 25.49 -4.04
N VAL A 313 11.21 25.71 -2.89
CA VAL A 313 9.88 26.34 -2.82
C VAL A 313 9.94 27.62 -2.01
N ILE A 314 9.49 28.70 -2.63
CA ILE A 314 9.26 29.98 -1.97
C ILE A 314 7.79 30.06 -1.60
N HIS A 315 7.50 30.39 -0.35
CA HIS A 315 6.14 30.48 0.19
C HIS A 315 5.80 31.92 0.55
N GLY A 316 4.51 32.25 0.58
CA GLY A 316 4.01 33.52 1.14
C GLY A 316 3.71 34.61 0.12
N LEU A 317 3.67 34.28 -1.17
CA LEU A 317 3.39 35.23 -2.24
C LEU A 317 1.89 35.55 -2.33
N LYS A 318 1.54 36.79 -2.71
CA LYS A 318 0.17 37.33 -2.64
C LYS A 318 -0.64 37.23 -3.94
N SER A 319 -0.04 36.75 -5.01
CA SER A 319 -0.72 36.53 -6.29
C SER A 319 0.08 35.58 -7.16
N MET A 320 -0.58 35.04 -8.19
CA MET A 320 0.09 34.24 -9.22
C MET A 320 1.14 35.07 -9.96
N SER A 321 0.79 36.31 -10.33
CA SER A 321 1.72 37.24 -11.01
C SER A 321 2.92 37.60 -10.14
N GLY A 322 2.72 37.79 -8.83
CA GLY A 322 3.81 38.05 -7.89
C GLY A 322 4.73 36.85 -7.74
N ALA A 323 4.19 35.63 -7.79
CA ALA A 323 5.00 34.41 -7.76
C ALA A 323 5.81 34.19 -9.03
N LEU A 324 5.27 34.51 -10.20
CA LEU A 324 6.03 34.50 -11.46
C LEU A 324 7.09 35.59 -11.47
N GLY A 325 6.69 36.84 -11.16
CA GLY A 325 7.58 37.99 -11.17
C GLY A 325 8.69 37.92 -10.12
N PHE A 326 8.47 37.25 -8.97
CA PHE A 326 9.52 37.06 -7.96
C PHE A 326 10.73 36.34 -8.55
N ALA A 327 10.52 35.32 -9.40
CA ALA A 327 11.64 34.62 -10.04
C ALA A 327 12.41 35.51 -11.03
N GLU A 328 11.71 36.41 -11.73
CA GLU A 328 12.31 37.34 -12.70
C GLU A 328 13.06 38.50 -12.03
N LEU A 329 12.62 38.91 -10.83
CA LEU A 329 13.23 39.99 -10.06
C LEU A 329 14.49 39.57 -9.31
N LEU A 330 14.73 38.27 -9.19
CA LEU A 330 15.98 37.78 -8.65
C LEU A 330 17.09 38.07 -9.69
N GLU A 331 17.75 39.22 -9.55
CA GLU A 331 19.03 39.51 -10.19
C GLU A 331 20.12 38.60 -9.57
N ILE A 332 20.01 37.29 -9.77
CA ILE A 332 21.01 36.35 -9.28
C ILE A 332 22.22 36.46 -10.21
N GLU A 333 23.34 36.96 -9.69
CA GLU A 333 24.62 37.10 -10.41
C GLU A 333 25.17 35.78 -10.97
N THR A 334 24.57 34.63 -10.64
CA THR A 334 24.95 33.31 -11.16
C THR A 334 24.00 32.85 -12.27
N ALA A 335 24.44 33.01 -13.51
CA ALA A 335 23.73 32.60 -14.73
C ALA A 335 23.31 31.11 -14.77
N GLU A 336 23.87 30.24 -13.92
CA GLU A 336 23.48 28.82 -13.82
C GLU A 336 22.13 28.58 -13.15
N ILE A 337 21.58 29.59 -12.46
CA ILE A 337 20.37 29.48 -11.65
C ILE A 337 19.13 30.02 -12.39
N THR A 338 19.29 31.04 -13.23
CA THR A 338 18.22 31.69 -14.00
C THR A 338 17.66 30.84 -15.15
N ASP A 339 18.39 29.81 -15.61
CA ASP A 339 17.94 28.88 -16.67
C ASP A 339 17.09 27.71 -16.15
N LYS A 340 16.85 27.62 -14.84
CA LYS A 340 16.07 26.49 -14.27
C LYS A 340 14.57 26.67 -14.53
N PRO A 341 13.86 25.60 -14.93
CA PRO A 341 12.42 25.66 -15.09
C PRO A 341 11.77 25.97 -13.74
N PHE A 342 11.00 27.05 -13.70
CA PHE A 342 10.22 27.45 -12.54
C PHE A 342 8.76 27.62 -12.93
N PHE A 343 7.88 27.57 -11.93
CA PHE A 343 6.47 27.85 -12.12
C PHE A 343 5.84 28.40 -10.84
N ALA A 344 4.76 29.14 -11.00
CA ALA A 344 3.96 29.63 -9.88
C ALA A 344 2.78 28.69 -9.58
N ILE A 345 2.41 28.56 -8.32
CA ILE A 345 1.30 27.69 -7.91
C ILE A 345 0.62 28.19 -6.64
N SER A 346 -0.70 28.03 -6.54
CA SER A 346 -1.42 28.28 -5.29
C SER A 346 -1.13 27.17 -4.27
N SER A 347 -1.20 27.47 -2.97
CA SER A 347 -0.95 26.48 -1.93
C SER A 347 -1.94 25.30 -1.98
N THR A 348 -3.19 25.57 -2.39
CA THR A 348 -4.20 24.53 -2.62
C THR A 348 -3.79 23.60 -3.75
N ASN A 349 -3.39 24.14 -4.89
CA ASN A 349 -2.93 23.32 -6.02
C ASN A 349 -1.62 22.61 -5.71
N TYR A 350 -0.73 23.23 -4.93
CA TYR A 350 0.52 22.61 -4.50
C TYR A 350 0.28 21.39 -3.62
N LYS A 351 -0.72 21.45 -2.73
CA LYS A 351 -1.17 20.28 -1.96
C LYS A 351 -1.66 19.17 -2.90
N THR A 352 -2.52 19.48 -3.87
CA THR A 352 -2.99 18.50 -4.86
C THR A 352 -1.82 17.92 -5.66
N LEU A 353 -0.90 18.75 -6.13
CA LEU A 353 0.29 18.36 -6.87
C LEU A 353 1.16 17.37 -6.08
N GLN A 354 1.39 17.65 -4.79
CA GLN A 354 2.18 16.80 -3.91
C GLN A 354 1.49 15.47 -3.57
N ILE A 355 0.15 15.44 -3.50
CA ILE A 355 -0.62 14.23 -3.22
C ILE A 355 -0.65 13.31 -4.45
N HIS A 356 -0.89 13.86 -5.64
CA HIS A 356 -1.17 13.08 -6.84
C HIS A 356 0.02 12.91 -7.79
N LYS A 357 1.13 13.61 -7.54
CA LYS A 357 2.36 13.54 -8.35
C LYS A 357 2.11 13.78 -9.85
N ASN A 358 1.23 14.74 -10.15
CA ASN A 358 0.71 15.02 -11.50
C ASN A 358 1.23 16.35 -12.08
N LEU A 359 2.54 16.61 -11.99
CA LEU A 359 3.18 17.86 -12.45
C LEU A 359 2.90 18.17 -13.93
N GLU A 360 3.01 17.19 -14.82
CA GLU A 360 2.77 17.43 -16.25
C GLU A 360 1.34 17.91 -16.53
N LYS A 361 0.36 17.38 -15.78
CA LYS A 361 -1.04 17.80 -15.90
C LYS A 361 -1.18 19.25 -15.45
N TYR A 362 -0.55 19.60 -14.33
CA TYR A 362 -0.55 20.97 -13.81
C TYR A 362 0.00 21.96 -14.83
N LEU A 363 1.19 21.68 -15.38
CA LEU A 363 1.87 22.55 -16.34
C LEU A 363 1.11 22.69 -17.68
N LYS A 364 0.28 21.71 -18.06
CA LYS A 364 -0.58 21.78 -19.24
C LYS A 364 -1.86 22.59 -19.01
N GLU A 365 -2.49 22.42 -17.84
CA GLU A 365 -3.77 23.05 -17.50
C GLU A 365 -3.61 24.51 -17.08
N ILE A 366 -2.58 24.81 -16.29
CA ILE A 366 -2.28 26.15 -15.84
C ILE A 366 -1.07 26.64 -16.63
N LYS A 367 -1.34 27.44 -17.65
CA LYS A 367 -0.31 28.17 -18.38
C LYS A 367 0.33 29.17 -17.42
N ASN A 368 1.50 28.80 -16.93
CA ASN A 368 2.43 29.68 -16.25
C ASN A 368 3.42 30.24 -17.26
#